data_AF-A0A840EFI6-F1
#
_entry.id   AF-A0A840EFI6-F1
#
_cell.length_a   1.000
_cell.length_b   1.000
_cell.length_c   1.000
_cell.angle_alpha   90.00
_cell.angle_beta   90.00
_cell.angle_gamma   90.00
#
_symmetry.space_group_name_H-M   'P 1'
#
loop_
_entity.id
_entity.type
_entity.pdbx_description
1 polymer ?
#
loop_
_entity_poly.entity_id
_entity_poly.type
_entity_poly.pdbx_seq_one_letter_code
_entity_poly.pdbx_strand_id
1 'polypeptide(L)'
;MIRSIFPLLAVLLGLPALLFTSCSEDDDELCIEITWYEDADGDGLGNADVTLSACEQPDGYVADDSDPNDTGGTSTPVSAFDDFNSAAVTVSFDGAEITLESNGLPNHTSPYWEETSPLYIEPVVAEALTPGRIGGDRSYTLTVPTAPELAASSTATGLGPIGIAVSGAPIFNDTEGPNRPLEEQTAETFDYAGAHNGPSGYHYHVEASDVPENTMLSHDDEKLIGIMSDGFLIYGRKCNSTGDHPTNLDVSGGHTSSTQHSEGEAFYHYHIINEYYLGTLIVLFGVDLQGTPNGIF
;
A
#
# COMPACT_ATOMS: atom_id res chain seq x y z
N MET A 1 -91.31 -13.68 20.89
CA MET A 1 -92.34 -13.61 21.94
C MET A 1 -91.65 -13.85 23.28
N ILE A 2 -91.72 -12.89 24.23
CA ILE A 2 -91.85 -13.09 25.71
C ILE A 2 -90.65 -13.80 26.39
N ARG A 3 -89.93 -13.35 27.43
CA ARG A 3 -90.05 -12.39 28.56
C ARG A 3 -88.62 -12.23 29.15
N SER A 4 -88.12 -11.03 29.46
CA SER A 4 -88.15 -10.36 30.77
C SER A 4 -87.58 -11.18 31.95
N ILE A 5 -86.54 -10.68 32.63
CA ILE A 5 -86.54 -10.18 34.03
C ILE A 5 -85.09 -9.88 34.50
N PHE A 6 -84.85 -8.64 34.93
CA PHE A 6 -83.75 -8.17 35.78
C PHE A 6 -84.12 -8.41 37.27
N PRO A 7 -83.17 -8.62 38.20
CA PRO A 7 -82.68 -7.51 39.05
C PRO A 7 -81.18 -7.61 39.39
N LEU A 8 -80.39 -6.53 39.36
CA LEU A 8 -80.12 -5.54 40.43
C LEU A 8 -79.52 -6.14 41.73
N LEU A 9 -78.20 -6.04 41.92
CA LEU A 9 -77.58 -5.56 43.17
C LEU A 9 -76.12 -5.14 42.92
N ALA A 10 -75.64 -4.21 43.73
CA ALA A 10 -74.57 -3.27 43.44
C ALA A 10 -73.31 -3.50 44.32
N VAL A 11 -72.19 -2.88 43.90
CA VAL A 11 -71.14 -2.26 44.76
C VAL A 11 -70.20 -3.28 45.46
N LEU A 12 -68.87 -3.19 45.56
CA LEU A 12 -67.86 -2.12 45.42
C LEU A 12 -66.42 -2.73 45.39
N LEU A 13 -65.49 -2.04 44.71
CA LEU A 13 -64.02 -1.87 44.93
C LEU A 13 -63.08 -3.04 45.34
N GLY A 14 -61.97 -3.15 44.59
CA GLY A 14 -60.66 -3.63 45.08
C GLY A 14 -59.70 -4.12 43.97
N LEU A 15 -58.78 -3.26 43.51
CA LEU A 15 -57.57 -3.57 42.72
C LEU A 15 -56.38 -3.76 43.68
N PRO A 16 -55.16 -4.18 43.27
CA PRO A 16 -54.68 -5.23 42.34
C PRO A 16 -53.60 -6.12 43.04
N ALA A 17 -53.04 -7.14 42.37
CA ALA A 17 -51.58 -7.48 42.36
C ALA A 17 -51.26 -8.93 41.91
N LEU A 18 -50.34 -9.03 40.93
CA LEU A 18 -49.19 -9.95 40.81
C LEU A 18 -49.43 -11.48 40.91
N LEU A 19 -48.95 -12.38 40.05
CA LEU A 19 -48.01 -12.39 38.92
C LEU A 19 -48.32 -13.66 38.10
N PHE A 20 -48.38 -13.56 36.77
CA PHE A 20 -48.14 -14.72 35.92
C PHE A 20 -46.63 -14.94 35.87
N THR A 21 -46.16 -16.09 36.33
CA THR A 21 -44.78 -16.52 36.02
C THR A 21 -44.77 -17.02 34.58
N SER A 22 -44.12 -16.23 33.73
CA SER A 22 -43.75 -16.55 32.36
C SER A 22 -42.35 -15.96 32.17
N CYS A 23 -41.36 -16.80 32.00
CA CYS A 23 -40.11 -16.59 31.24
C CYS A 23 -39.42 -17.96 31.22
N SER A 24 -39.49 -18.71 30.12
CA SER A 24 -38.63 -18.68 28.93
C SER A 24 -37.19 -19.09 29.27
N GLU A 25 -36.74 -20.13 28.57
CA GLU A 25 -35.40 -20.71 28.63
C GLU A 25 -34.39 -19.65 28.17
N ASP A 26 -33.63 -19.09 29.11
CA ASP A 26 -32.43 -18.32 28.80
C ASP A 26 -31.25 -19.31 28.79
N ASP A 27 -30.83 -19.71 27.60
CA ASP A 27 -29.47 -20.19 27.33
C ASP A 27 -28.54 -18.98 27.60
N ASP A 28 -28.18 -18.76 28.86
CA ASP A 28 -27.08 -17.87 29.25
C ASP A 28 -25.76 -18.56 28.87
N GLU A 29 -25.43 -18.53 27.58
CA GLU A 29 -24.05 -18.70 27.14
C GLU A 29 -23.27 -17.53 27.77
N LEU A 30 -22.42 -17.85 28.76
CA LEU A 30 -21.60 -16.86 29.46
C LEU A 30 -20.72 -16.15 28.44
N CYS A 31 -21.13 -14.96 28.01
CA CYS A 31 -20.37 -14.18 27.07
C CYS A 31 -19.22 -13.51 27.83
N ILE A 32 -18.00 -13.88 27.46
CA ILE A 32 -16.79 -13.32 28.05
C ILE A 32 -16.48 -12.07 27.22
N GLU A 33 -16.80 -10.91 27.78
CA GLU A 33 -16.39 -9.64 27.18
C GLU A 33 -14.87 -9.59 27.10
N ILE A 34 -14.36 -9.34 25.90
CA ILE A 34 -12.97 -8.97 25.69
C ILE A 34 -12.92 -7.49 25.32
N THR A 35 -11.76 -6.88 25.56
CA THR A 35 -11.51 -5.49 25.13
C THR A 35 -11.22 -5.49 23.65
N TRP A 36 -11.95 -4.67 22.91
CA TRP A 36 -11.70 -4.32 21.53
C TRP A 36 -11.20 -2.89 21.45
N TYR A 37 -10.39 -2.60 20.44
CA TYR A 37 -9.68 -1.34 20.24
C TYR A 37 -10.16 -0.73 18.93
N GLU A 38 -10.47 0.58 18.93
CA GLU A 38 -11.03 1.27 17.76
C GLU A 38 -10.04 1.17 16.59
N ASP A 39 -10.49 0.62 15.47
CA ASP A 39 -9.75 0.56 14.20
C ASP A 39 -10.37 1.62 13.29
N ALA A 40 -9.99 2.88 13.55
CA ALA A 40 -10.64 4.03 12.94
C ALA A 40 -10.35 4.14 11.43
N ASP A 41 -9.22 3.58 10.98
CA ASP A 41 -8.76 3.67 9.60
C ASP A 41 -8.68 2.33 8.84
N GLY A 42 -9.05 1.21 9.49
CA GLY A 42 -9.34 -0.07 8.87
C GLY A 42 -8.10 -0.92 8.55
N ASP A 43 -6.97 -0.67 9.22
CA ASP A 43 -5.69 -1.33 8.93
C ASP A 43 -5.50 -2.65 9.71
N GLY A 44 -6.44 -2.98 10.60
CA GLY A 44 -6.41 -4.19 11.41
C GLY A 44 -5.70 -4.03 12.75
N LEU A 45 -5.20 -2.83 13.08
CA LEU A 45 -4.58 -2.46 14.35
C LEU A 45 -5.51 -1.49 15.09
N GLY A 46 -5.65 -1.65 16.40
CA GLY A 46 -6.63 -0.88 17.16
C GLY A 46 -6.00 0.07 18.17
N ASN A 47 -6.59 1.25 18.32
CA ASN A 47 -6.12 2.27 19.23
C ASN A 47 -6.32 1.86 20.70
N ALA A 48 -5.21 1.71 21.43
CA ALA A 48 -5.20 1.42 22.87
C ALA A 48 -5.94 2.45 23.75
N ASP A 49 -6.07 3.70 23.28
CA ASP A 49 -6.74 4.80 24.00
C ASP A 49 -8.26 4.83 23.80
N VAL A 50 -8.80 4.16 22.77
CA VAL A 50 -10.24 4.06 22.52
C VAL A 50 -10.69 2.61 22.51
N THR A 51 -11.37 2.20 23.57
CA THR A 51 -11.73 0.79 23.79
C THR A 51 -13.22 0.57 23.95
N LEU A 52 -13.66 -0.63 23.55
CA LEU A 52 -15.02 -1.12 23.70
C LEU A 52 -15.01 -2.57 24.20
N SER A 53 -15.70 -2.85 25.31
CA SER A 53 -15.87 -4.23 25.78
C SER A 53 -17.07 -4.87 25.09
N ALA A 54 -16.85 -5.99 24.41
CA ALA A 54 -17.90 -6.73 23.72
C ALA A 54 -17.55 -8.23 23.62
N CYS A 55 -18.57 -9.06 23.45
CA CYS A 55 -18.43 -10.52 23.37
C CYS A 55 -18.03 -11.02 21.96
N GLU A 56 -18.37 -10.26 20.92
CA GLU A 56 -17.94 -10.45 19.53
C GLU A 56 -17.33 -9.15 19.02
N GLN A 57 -16.57 -9.21 17.92
CA GLN A 57 -15.92 -8.06 17.30
C GLN A 57 -16.95 -7.02 16.86
N PRO A 58 -16.95 -5.81 17.44
CA PRO A 58 -17.77 -4.71 16.96
C PRO A 58 -17.27 -4.19 15.61
N ASP A 59 -18.17 -3.67 14.77
CA ASP A 59 -17.78 -2.98 13.53
C ASP A 59 -16.87 -1.78 13.86
N GLY A 60 -15.72 -1.68 13.19
CA GLY A 60 -14.72 -0.63 13.41
C GLY A 60 -13.85 -0.83 14.65
N TYR A 61 -13.75 -2.06 15.17
CA TYR A 61 -12.85 -2.40 16.26
C TYR A 61 -12.11 -3.72 15.99
N VAL A 62 -10.89 -3.85 16.50
CA VAL A 62 -10.05 -5.06 16.39
C VAL A 62 -9.51 -5.48 17.75
N ALA A 63 -9.04 -6.72 17.86
CA ALA A 63 -8.51 -7.26 19.11
C ALA A 63 -7.04 -6.87 19.36
N ASP A 64 -6.37 -6.43 18.30
CA ASP A 64 -4.99 -5.95 18.35
C ASP A 64 -4.96 -4.51 18.91
N ASP A 65 -4.06 -4.23 19.85
CA ASP A 65 -3.94 -2.92 20.52
C ASP A 65 -2.68 -2.16 20.15
N SER A 66 -2.05 -2.56 19.04
CA SER A 66 -0.76 -2.05 18.62
C SER A 66 -0.83 -0.88 17.66
N ASP A 67 -1.96 -0.16 17.59
CA ASP A 67 -2.06 1.10 16.85
C ASP A 67 -1.59 2.29 17.72
N PRO A 68 -0.44 2.91 17.38
CA PRO A 68 0.10 4.06 18.10
C PRO A 68 -0.35 5.42 17.55
N ASN A 69 -1.20 5.51 16.51
CA ASN A 69 -1.44 6.77 15.82
C ASN A 69 -2.87 7.03 15.30
N ASP A 70 -3.81 7.22 16.21
CA ASP A 70 -5.15 7.76 15.89
C ASP A 70 -5.18 9.29 15.66
N THR A 71 -4.01 9.93 15.55
CA THR A 71 -3.87 11.38 15.37
C THR A 71 -2.87 11.77 14.29
N GLY A 72 -3.10 11.33 13.05
CA GLY A 72 -2.54 11.94 11.84
C GLY A 72 -1.98 10.95 10.83
N GLY A 73 -2.44 11.05 9.58
CA GLY A 73 -2.13 10.10 8.49
C GLY A 73 -3.25 9.06 8.31
N THR A 74 -3.41 8.53 7.09
CA THR A 74 -4.19 7.31 6.86
C THR A 74 -3.17 6.18 6.77
N SER A 75 -3.37 5.08 7.50
CA SER A 75 -2.44 3.95 7.45
C SER A 75 -2.22 3.42 6.03
N THR A 76 -0.98 3.02 5.79
CA THR A 76 -0.56 2.35 4.56
C THR A 76 -1.17 0.96 4.56
N PRO A 77 -1.93 0.55 3.53
CA PRO A 77 -2.60 -0.74 3.56
C PRO A 77 -1.60 -1.91 3.64
N VAL A 78 -1.69 -2.72 4.70
CA VAL A 78 -0.75 -3.82 4.97
C VAL A 78 -0.75 -4.86 3.84
N SER A 79 -1.89 -5.08 3.17
CA SER A 79 -2.00 -6.02 2.06
C SER A 79 -1.14 -5.63 0.84
N ALA A 80 -0.72 -4.36 0.71
CA ALA A 80 0.23 -3.93 -0.32
C ALA A 80 1.59 -4.63 -0.18
N PHE A 81 1.97 -5.02 1.04
CA PHE A 81 3.24 -5.68 1.29
C PHE A 81 3.25 -7.16 0.86
N ASP A 82 2.09 -7.76 0.59
CA ASP A 82 1.99 -9.13 0.04
C ASP A 82 2.49 -9.21 -1.41
N ASP A 83 2.48 -8.09 -2.15
CA ASP A 83 2.97 -8.02 -3.53
C ASP A 83 4.51 -8.00 -3.59
N PHE A 84 5.19 -7.70 -2.48
CA PHE A 84 6.65 -7.69 -2.45
C PHE A 84 7.20 -9.11 -2.54
N ASN A 85 8.20 -9.27 -3.38
CA ASN A 85 8.86 -10.54 -3.58
C ASN A 85 9.58 -10.99 -2.31
N SER A 86 9.01 -11.97 -1.61
CA SER A 86 9.55 -12.50 -0.36
C SER A 86 10.92 -13.17 -0.48
N ALA A 87 11.39 -13.47 -1.71
CA ALA A 87 12.75 -13.95 -1.95
C ALA A 87 13.79 -12.82 -2.02
N ALA A 88 13.36 -11.58 -2.24
CA ALA A 88 14.21 -10.40 -2.33
C ALA A 88 14.03 -9.43 -1.19
N VAL A 89 12.81 -9.30 -0.65
CA VAL A 89 12.43 -8.32 0.37
C VAL A 89 11.88 -9.03 1.59
N THR A 90 12.44 -8.70 2.75
CA THR A 90 11.85 -9.01 4.06
C THR A 90 11.14 -7.77 4.58
N VAL A 91 9.86 -7.90 4.90
CA VAL A 91 9.06 -6.82 5.49
C VAL A 91 8.80 -7.15 6.95
N SER A 92 9.00 -6.18 7.84
CA SER A 92 8.68 -6.29 9.26
C SER A 92 7.93 -5.05 9.75
N PHE A 93 7.08 -5.25 10.76
CA PHE A 93 6.29 -4.22 11.42
C PHE A 93 6.70 -4.18 12.89
N ASP A 94 7.01 -2.99 13.40
CA ASP A 94 7.36 -2.76 14.81
C ASP A 94 6.68 -1.47 15.30
N GLY A 95 5.49 -1.62 15.86
CA GLY A 95 4.64 -0.48 16.23
C GLY A 95 4.31 0.38 15.02
N ALA A 96 4.65 1.67 15.08
CA ALA A 96 4.35 2.67 14.05
C ALA A 96 5.26 2.60 12.81
N GLU A 97 6.14 1.60 12.71
CA GLU A 97 7.19 1.57 11.69
C GLU A 97 7.11 0.29 10.86
N ILE A 98 7.29 0.46 9.55
CA ILE A 98 7.47 -0.59 8.56
C ILE A 98 8.93 -0.59 8.14
N THR A 99 9.60 -1.74 8.23
CA THR A 99 10.97 -1.91 7.74
C THR A 99 11.01 -2.89 6.58
N LEU A 100 11.61 -2.47 5.47
CA LEU A 100 11.89 -3.28 4.29
C LEU A 100 13.39 -3.51 4.19
N GLU A 101 13.82 -4.77 4.21
CA GLU A 101 15.19 -5.20 3.92
C GLU A 101 15.22 -5.92 2.58
N SER A 102 15.78 -5.27 1.56
CA SER A 102 15.90 -5.81 0.21
C SER A 102 17.32 -6.25 -0.12
N ASN A 103 17.49 -7.35 -0.84
CA ASN A 103 18.77 -7.76 -1.43
C ASN A 103 19.09 -7.04 -2.77
N GLY A 104 18.21 -6.15 -3.24
CA GLY A 104 18.42 -5.33 -4.43
C GLY A 104 18.31 -6.07 -5.77
N LEU A 105 17.94 -7.35 -5.77
CA LEU A 105 17.85 -8.15 -6.98
C LEU A 105 16.44 -8.11 -7.56
N PRO A 106 16.28 -7.96 -8.89
CA PRO A 106 14.99 -8.17 -9.54
C PRO A 106 14.62 -9.66 -9.59
N ASN A 107 13.34 -9.95 -9.79
CA ASN A 107 12.82 -11.32 -9.94
C ASN A 107 12.26 -11.62 -11.32
N HIS A 108 12.62 -10.80 -12.30
CA HIS A 108 12.25 -10.98 -13.70
C HIS A 108 13.49 -11.19 -14.58
N THR A 109 13.25 -11.50 -15.84
CA THR A 109 14.31 -11.69 -16.82
C THR A 109 14.99 -10.38 -17.19
N SER A 110 16.28 -10.41 -17.52
CA SER A 110 17.02 -9.22 -17.95
C SER A 110 18.27 -9.62 -18.73
N PRO A 111 18.69 -8.82 -19.74
CA PRO A 111 19.99 -8.99 -20.38
C PRO A 111 21.18 -8.68 -19.46
N TYR A 112 20.95 -8.08 -18.29
CA TYR A 112 21.99 -7.80 -17.31
C TYR A 112 22.32 -8.98 -16.40
N TRP A 113 21.57 -10.07 -16.42
CA TRP A 113 21.98 -11.30 -15.74
C TRP A 113 23.21 -11.93 -16.42
N GLU A 114 23.96 -12.74 -15.68
CA GLU A 114 24.96 -13.64 -16.30
C GLU A 114 24.28 -14.60 -17.28
N GLU A 115 24.89 -14.89 -18.43
CA GLU A 115 24.29 -15.75 -19.48
C GLU A 115 23.95 -17.17 -18.99
N THR A 116 24.56 -17.60 -17.88
CA THR A 116 24.29 -18.89 -17.23
C THR A 116 23.09 -18.86 -16.28
N SER A 117 22.58 -17.66 -15.97
CA SER A 117 21.40 -17.47 -15.12
C SER A 117 20.14 -17.94 -15.84
N PRO A 118 19.20 -18.60 -15.15
CA PRO A 118 17.89 -18.91 -15.73
C PRO A 118 17.04 -17.66 -16.01
N LEU A 119 17.42 -16.49 -15.46
CA LEU A 119 16.75 -15.22 -15.69
C LEU A 119 17.42 -14.39 -16.80
N TYR A 120 18.47 -14.91 -17.44
CA TYR A 120 19.06 -14.23 -18.59
C TYR A 120 18.18 -14.36 -19.83
N ILE A 121 18.04 -13.25 -20.56
CA ILE A 121 17.50 -13.19 -21.92
C ILE A 121 18.38 -12.28 -22.78
N GLU A 122 18.33 -12.43 -24.10
CA GLU A 122 18.95 -11.45 -24.99
C GLU A 122 18.21 -10.10 -24.89
N PRO A 123 18.88 -8.95 -25.19
CA PRO A 123 18.23 -7.64 -25.20
C PRO A 123 16.97 -7.62 -26.09
N VAL A 124 15.84 -7.21 -25.50
CA VAL A 124 14.55 -7.08 -26.20
C VAL A 124 14.37 -5.66 -26.75
N VAL A 125 14.58 -4.65 -25.89
CA VAL A 125 14.45 -3.22 -26.24
C VAL A 125 15.74 -2.44 -26.08
N ALA A 126 16.66 -2.89 -25.23
CA ALA A 126 17.94 -2.21 -25.02
C ALA A 126 18.79 -2.27 -26.29
N GLU A 127 19.29 -1.12 -26.73
CA GLU A 127 20.20 -1.01 -27.88
C GLU A 127 21.67 -1.19 -27.48
N ALA A 128 21.99 -0.89 -26.22
CA ALA A 128 23.30 -1.07 -25.62
C ALA A 128 23.18 -1.62 -24.20
N LEU A 129 24.26 -2.19 -23.66
CA LEU A 129 24.34 -2.59 -22.26
C LEU A 129 25.47 -1.84 -21.57
N THR A 130 25.18 -1.30 -20.40
CA THR A 130 26.21 -0.76 -19.51
C THR A 130 27.14 -1.88 -19.01
N PRO A 131 28.38 -1.54 -18.60
CA PRO A 131 29.29 -2.51 -17.98
C PRO A 131 28.74 -3.07 -16.66
N GLY A 132 28.99 -4.35 -16.41
CA GLY A 132 28.56 -5.06 -15.21
C GLY A 132 27.40 -6.01 -15.46
N ARG A 133 27.07 -6.77 -14.42
CA ARG A 133 25.98 -7.74 -14.41
C ARG A 133 25.23 -7.64 -13.09
N ILE A 134 23.97 -8.06 -13.10
CA ILE A 134 23.18 -8.23 -11.88
C ILE A 134 23.88 -9.27 -11.01
N GLY A 135 24.11 -8.89 -9.75
CA GLY A 135 24.77 -9.73 -8.75
C GLY A 135 25.59 -8.92 -7.76
N GLY A 136 26.34 -9.65 -6.95
CA GLY A 136 27.04 -9.11 -5.78
C GLY A 136 26.13 -9.00 -4.57
N ASP A 137 26.74 -8.86 -3.40
CA ASP A 137 26.02 -8.66 -2.13
C ASP A 137 25.67 -7.18 -2.02
N ARG A 138 24.40 -6.85 -2.28
CA ARG A 138 23.81 -5.53 -2.07
C ARG A 138 22.65 -5.69 -1.12
N SER A 139 22.45 -4.73 -0.25
CA SER A 139 21.29 -4.65 0.62
C SER A 139 20.80 -3.22 0.66
N TYR A 140 19.48 -3.06 0.74
CA TYR A 140 18.83 -1.78 0.96
C TYR A 140 17.88 -1.94 2.14
N THR A 141 18.05 -1.11 3.16
CA THR A 141 17.10 -1.01 4.27
C THR A 141 16.36 0.31 4.21
N LEU A 142 15.03 0.25 4.24
CA LEU A 142 14.14 1.41 4.35
C LEU A 142 13.22 1.20 5.55
N THR A 143 13.18 2.17 6.45
CA THR A 143 12.24 2.21 7.57
C THR A 143 11.38 3.46 7.43
N VAL A 144 10.06 3.29 7.46
CA VAL A 144 9.06 4.34 7.22
C VAL A 144 7.88 4.19 8.20
N PRO A 145 7.15 5.27 8.50
CA PRO A 145 5.94 5.19 9.31
C PRO A 145 4.86 4.31 8.65
N THR A 146 4.03 3.64 9.45
CA THR A 146 2.81 2.95 8.99
C THR A 146 1.80 3.94 8.42
N ALA A 147 1.70 5.13 9.01
CA ALA A 147 0.85 6.23 8.57
C ALA A 147 1.69 7.46 8.15
N PRO A 148 2.29 7.47 6.93
CA PRO A 148 3.05 8.62 6.44
C PRO A 148 2.16 9.85 6.25
N GLU A 149 2.68 11.02 6.64
CA GLU A 149 1.96 12.29 6.52
C GLU A 149 2.44 13.14 5.35
N LEU A 150 1.50 13.89 4.75
CA LEU A 150 1.83 14.92 3.77
C LEU A 150 2.62 16.04 4.45
N ALA A 151 3.82 16.31 3.94
CA ALA A 151 4.63 17.44 4.37
C ALA A 151 4.01 18.76 3.89
N ALA A 152 4.25 19.84 4.63
CA ALA A 152 3.81 21.19 4.27
C ALA A 152 4.46 21.72 2.96
N SER A 153 5.57 21.11 2.55
CA SER A 153 6.30 21.41 1.31
C SER A 153 6.93 20.14 0.76
N SER A 154 6.98 20.03 -0.57
CA SER A 154 7.63 18.90 -1.24
C SER A 154 9.15 18.91 -1.03
N THR A 155 9.77 17.74 -1.15
CA THR A 155 11.21 17.51 -1.00
C THR A 155 11.78 16.90 -2.28
N ALA A 156 12.75 17.59 -2.88
CA ALA A 156 13.44 17.08 -4.06
C ALA A 156 14.11 15.72 -3.80
N THR A 157 14.01 14.84 -4.78
CA THR A 157 14.69 13.54 -4.76
C THR A 157 16.20 13.69 -4.89
N GLY A 158 16.94 12.76 -4.29
CA GLY A 158 18.40 12.71 -4.34
C GLY A 158 18.95 11.77 -5.41
N LEU A 159 20.27 11.65 -5.46
CA LEU A 159 20.92 10.57 -6.22
C LEU A 159 20.83 9.26 -5.47
N GLY A 160 20.69 8.16 -6.20
CA GLY A 160 20.62 6.82 -5.64
C GLY A 160 19.17 6.37 -5.45
N PRO A 161 18.95 5.35 -4.59
CA PRO A 161 17.62 4.82 -4.35
C PRO A 161 16.72 5.87 -3.69
N ILE A 162 15.51 6.01 -4.24
CA ILE A 162 14.42 6.85 -3.70
C ILE A 162 13.20 6.01 -3.30
N GLY A 163 13.26 4.70 -3.51
CA GLY A 163 12.24 3.73 -3.13
C GLY A 163 12.72 2.30 -3.35
N ILE A 164 11.92 1.34 -2.89
CA ILE A 164 12.14 -0.10 -3.09
C ILE A 164 10.97 -0.63 -3.90
N ALA A 165 11.25 -1.21 -5.07
CA ALA A 165 10.22 -1.83 -5.90
C ALA A 165 9.74 -3.16 -5.32
N VAL A 166 8.54 -3.60 -5.71
CA VAL A 166 7.97 -4.91 -5.34
C VAL A 166 8.87 -6.07 -5.75
N SER A 167 9.69 -5.91 -6.79
CA SER A 167 10.66 -6.93 -7.19
C SER A 167 11.84 -7.08 -6.22
N GLY A 168 12.14 -6.02 -5.44
CA GLY A 168 13.29 -5.83 -4.57
C GLY A 168 14.34 -4.86 -5.11
N ALA A 169 14.42 -4.62 -6.42
CA ALA A 169 15.40 -3.68 -6.96
C ALA A 169 15.01 -2.22 -6.61
N PRO A 170 15.98 -1.32 -6.40
CA PRO A 170 15.69 0.05 -6.03
C PRO A 170 15.09 0.85 -7.19
N ILE A 171 14.26 1.83 -6.83
CA ILE A 171 13.69 2.84 -7.73
C ILE A 171 14.57 4.08 -7.67
N PHE A 172 14.96 4.59 -8.82
CA PHE A 172 15.74 5.82 -9.00
C PHE A 172 14.89 6.88 -9.72
N ASN A 173 15.27 8.14 -9.58
CA ASN A 173 14.59 9.27 -10.22
C ASN A 173 15.02 9.47 -11.69
N ASP A 174 14.68 10.61 -12.29
CA ASP A 174 15.08 10.99 -13.65
C ASP A 174 16.55 11.46 -13.78
N THR A 175 17.45 11.05 -12.86
CA THR A 175 18.88 11.45 -12.87
C THR A 175 19.84 10.27 -12.75
N GLU A 176 20.92 10.31 -13.53
CA GLU A 176 22.00 9.31 -13.58
C GLU A 176 23.22 9.69 -12.74
N GLY A 177 23.25 10.93 -12.27
CA GLY A 177 24.39 11.46 -11.56
C GLY A 177 24.23 12.94 -11.21
N PRO A 178 25.20 13.52 -10.50
CA PRO A 178 25.10 14.90 -10.04
C PRO A 178 24.87 15.87 -11.20
N ASN A 179 23.68 16.47 -11.25
CA ASN A 179 23.24 17.36 -12.34
C ASN A 179 23.27 16.70 -13.73
N ARG A 180 23.03 15.38 -13.80
CA ARG A 180 22.94 14.62 -15.05
C ARG A 180 21.54 14.00 -15.13
N PRO A 181 20.57 14.69 -15.75
CA PRO A 181 19.27 14.09 -16.03
C PRO A 181 19.43 12.90 -16.98
N LEU A 182 18.38 12.10 -17.11
CA LEU A 182 18.31 11.07 -18.14
C LEU A 182 18.50 11.68 -19.53
N GLU A 183 19.38 11.05 -20.31
CA GLU A 183 19.73 11.44 -21.68
C GLU A 183 19.38 10.29 -22.63
N GLU A 184 19.27 10.57 -23.93
CA GLU A 184 18.94 9.57 -24.96
C GLU A 184 19.93 8.38 -24.93
N GLN A 185 21.22 8.65 -24.71
CA GLN A 185 22.23 7.60 -24.60
C GLN A 185 22.01 6.69 -23.38
N THR A 186 21.47 7.22 -22.27
CA THR A 186 21.12 6.39 -21.12
C THR A 186 19.88 5.55 -21.44
N ALA A 187 18.89 6.16 -22.11
CA ALA A 187 17.67 5.48 -22.52
C ALA A 187 17.93 4.22 -23.35
N GLU A 188 18.92 4.26 -24.25
CA GLU A 188 19.38 3.12 -25.06
C GLU A 188 19.84 1.92 -24.22
N THR A 189 20.17 2.12 -22.94
CA THR A 189 20.69 1.07 -22.04
C THR A 189 19.63 0.38 -21.20
N PHE A 190 18.40 0.91 -21.17
CA PHE A 190 17.33 0.32 -20.39
C PHE A 190 16.83 -0.97 -21.04
N ASP A 191 16.74 -2.02 -20.23
CA ASP A 191 16.06 -3.24 -20.64
C ASP A 191 14.53 -3.05 -20.66
N TYR A 192 13.79 -4.10 -21.01
CA TYR A 192 12.34 -4.00 -21.15
C TYR A 192 11.64 -3.63 -19.85
N ALA A 193 12.30 -3.81 -18.71
CA ALA A 193 11.78 -3.50 -17.40
C ALA A 193 11.96 -2.03 -17.02
N GLY A 194 12.59 -1.23 -17.89
CA GLY A 194 12.85 0.18 -17.64
C GLY A 194 14.02 0.42 -16.67
N ALA A 195 14.93 -0.55 -16.62
CA ALA A 195 16.09 -0.54 -15.73
C ALA A 195 17.38 -0.84 -16.48
N HIS A 196 18.48 -0.51 -15.84
CA HIS A 196 19.81 -0.95 -16.27
C HIS A 196 20.68 -1.29 -15.08
N ASN A 197 21.91 -1.77 -15.34
CA ASN A 197 22.89 -2.01 -14.29
C ASN A 197 23.97 -0.93 -14.25
N GLY A 198 24.12 -0.24 -13.12
CA GLY A 198 25.18 0.74 -12.88
C GLY A 198 26.16 0.32 -11.78
N PRO A 199 27.07 1.22 -11.39
CA PRO A 199 27.92 1.03 -10.20
C PRO A 199 27.09 0.74 -8.94
N SER A 200 25.94 1.42 -8.81
CA SER A 200 24.97 1.24 -7.73
C SER A 200 24.09 0.00 -7.86
N GLY A 201 24.26 -0.79 -8.92
CA GLY A 201 23.57 -2.07 -9.12
C GLY A 201 22.51 -1.96 -10.18
N TYR A 202 21.65 -2.96 -10.26
CA TYR A 202 20.48 -2.91 -11.12
C TYR A 202 19.40 -2.04 -10.47
N HIS A 203 18.81 -1.12 -11.23
CA HIS A 203 17.86 -0.16 -10.69
C HIS A 203 16.91 0.36 -11.78
N TYR A 204 15.68 0.66 -11.39
CA TYR A 204 14.63 1.16 -12.29
C TYR A 204 14.63 2.67 -12.36
N HIS A 205 14.43 3.19 -13.57
CA HIS A 205 14.21 4.60 -13.83
C HIS A 205 12.85 4.85 -14.48
N VAL A 206 12.44 3.96 -15.38
CA VAL A 206 11.28 4.16 -16.25
C VAL A 206 10.31 2.99 -16.15
N GLU A 207 9.08 3.22 -16.59
CA GLU A 207 8.06 2.17 -16.72
C GLU A 207 8.54 1.08 -17.68
N ALA A 208 8.12 -0.16 -17.42
CA ALA A 208 8.42 -1.27 -18.31
C ALA A 208 7.73 -1.11 -19.68
N SER A 209 8.31 -1.73 -20.70
CA SER A 209 7.80 -1.72 -22.07
C SER A 209 6.64 -2.70 -22.26
N ASP A 210 5.78 -2.43 -23.25
CA ASP A 210 4.72 -3.33 -23.71
C ASP A 210 5.28 -4.48 -24.57
N VAL A 211 5.95 -5.44 -23.93
CA VAL A 211 6.54 -6.61 -24.58
C VAL A 211 6.15 -7.90 -23.87
N PRO A 212 6.11 -9.06 -24.56
CA PRO A 212 5.72 -10.34 -23.94
C PRO A 212 6.56 -10.77 -22.73
N GLU A 213 7.82 -10.33 -22.67
CA GLU A 213 8.74 -10.59 -21.56
C GLU A 213 8.34 -9.83 -20.28
N ASN A 214 7.60 -8.72 -20.43
CA ASN A 214 7.02 -7.99 -19.32
C ASN A 214 5.83 -8.74 -18.73
N THR A 215 6.13 -9.71 -17.88
CA THR A 215 5.13 -10.53 -17.19
C THR A 215 4.89 -10.11 -15.76
N MET A 216 5.75 -9.24 -15.22
CA MET A 216 5.82 -8.98 -13.78
C MET A 216 5.76 -7.50 -13.40
N LEU A 217 6.17 -6.60 -14.29
CA LEU A 217 6.20 -5.17 -13.98
C LEU A 217 4.95 -4.47 -14.52
N SER A 218 4.75 -3.22 -14.09
CA SER A 218 3.66 -2.36 -14.54
C SER A 218 3.92 -1.84 -15.95
N HIS A 219 2.89 -1.85 -16.78
CA HIS A 219 2.84 -1.07 -18.01
C HIS A 219 1.39 -0.63 -18.27
N ASP A 220 1.15 0.68 -18.21
CA ASP A 220 -0.17 1.29 -18.39
C ASP A 220 -1.26 0.63 -17.53
N ASP A 221 -0.95 0.27 -16.30
CA ASP A 221 -1.85 -0.44 -15.39
C ASP A 221 -1.89 0.21 -14.00
N GLU A 222 -2.65 -0.40 -13.09
CA GLU A 222 -2.88 0.05 -11.72
C GLU A 222 -2.06 -0.74 -10.68
N LYS A 223 -1.05 -1.51 -11.09
CA LYS A 223 -0.30 -2.37 -10.17
C LYS A 223 0.59 -1.58 -9.21
N LEU A 224 0.87 -2.16 -8.05
CA LEU A 224 1.85 -1.62 -7.13
C LEU A 224 3.25 -1.72 -7.75
N ILE A 225 3.98 -0.61 -7.75
CA ILE A 225 5.38 -0.54 -8.20
C ILE A 225 6.32 -0.76 -7.02
N GLY A 226 5.98 -0.20 -5.86
CA GLY A 226 6.78 -0.28 -4.65
C GLY A 226 6.42 0.78 -3.63
N ILE A 227 7.36 1.06 -2.74
CA ILE A 227 7.24 2.07 -1.69
C ILE A 227 8.36 3.11 -1.82
N MET A 228 8.01 4.38 -1.70
CA MET A 228 8.94 5.51 -1.79
C MET A 228 9.57 5.79 -0.43
N SER A 229 10.70 6.51 -0.41
CA SER A 229 11.46 6.77 0.81
C SER A 229 10.72 7.59 1.85
N ASP A 230 9.66 8.31 1.47
CA ASP A 230 8.77 9.04 2.38
C ASP A 230 7.59 8.22 2.93
N GLY A 231 7.54 6.91 2.61
CA GLY A 231 6.56 5.96 3.14
C GLY A 231 5.34 5.77 2.27
N PHE A 232 5.10 6.63 1.27
CA PHE A 232 3.95 6.45 0.39
C PHE A 232 4.20 5.37 -0.67
N LEU A 233 3.14 4.60 -0.95
CA LEU A 233 3.14 3.64 -2.04
C LEU A 233 3.12 4.36 -3.40
N ILE A 234 3.72 3.73 -4.40
CA ILE A 234 3.65 4.15 -5.80
C ILE A 234 3.00 3.07 -6.65
N TYR A 235 1.98 3.45 -7.40
CA TYR A 235 1.24 2.59 -8.32
C TYR A 235 1.53 2.96 -9.77
N GLY A 236 1.14 2.06 -10.68
CA GLY A 236 1.21 2.28 -12.12
C GLY A 236 0.40 3.49 -12.58
N ARG A 237 0.37 3.73 -13.90
CA ARG A 237 -0.25 4.95 -14.46
C ARG A 237 -1.77 5.06 -14.22
N LYS A 238 -2.47 3.95 -14.00
CA LYS A 238 -3.93 3.94 -13.84
C LYS A 238 -4.33 3.92 -12.38
N CYS A 239 -5.42 4.63 -12.09
CA CYS A 239 -6.03 4.62 -10.77
C CYS A 239 -7.05 3.48 -10.70
N ASN A 240 -6.84 2.52 -9.79
CA ASN A 240 -7.70 1.35 -9.59
C ASN A 240 -9.19 1.71 -9.44
N SER A 241 -9.51 2.78 -8.69
CA SER A 241 -10.90 3.20 -8.47
C SER A 241 -11.63 3.70 -9.74
N THR A 242 -10.87 4.13 -10.76
CA THR A 242 -11.43 4.69 -12.00
C THR A 242 -11.20 3.80 -13.23
N GLY A 243 -10.16 2.96 -13.20
CA GLY A 243 -9.70 2.18 -14.36
C GLY A 243 -9.05 3.02 -15.46
N ASP A 244 -8.71 4.28 -15.19
CA ASP A 244 -8.10 5.22 -16.15
C ASP A 244 -6.99 6.06 -15.49
N HIS A 245 -6.31 6.88 -16.27
CA HIS A 245 -5.29 7.79 -15.76
C HIS A 245 -5.91 8.85 -14.83
N PRO A 246 -5.38 9.04 -13.61
CA PRO A 246 -5.92 10.02 -12.68
C PRO A 246 -5.72 11.44 -13.22
N THR A 247 -6.78 12.24 -13.22
CA THR A 247 -6.75 13.64 -13.70
C THR A 247 -6.62 14.66 -12.56
N ASN A 248 -6.52 14.19 -11.32
CA ASN A 248 -6.52 14.99 -10.10
C ASN A 248 -5.24 14.79 -9.28
N LEU A 249 -4.14 14.40 -9.92
CA LEU A 249 -2.83 14.31 -9.27
C LEU A 249 -2.37 15.69 -8.79
N ASP A 250 -1.68 15.71 -7.66
CA ASP A 250 -0.93 16.88 -7.21
C ASP A 250 0.41 17.01 -7.96
N VAL A 251 1.23 17.97 -7.52
CA VAL A 251 2.53 18.28 -8.15
C VAL A 251 3.56 17.16 -7.99
N SER A 252 3.36 16.27 -7.02
CA SER A 252 4.19 15.11 -6.74
C SER A 252 3.64 13.83 -7.39
N GLY A 253 2.60 13.95 -8.21
CA GLY A 253 1.99 12.82 -8.89
C GLY A 253 1.15 11.94 -7.98
N GLY A 254 0.72 12.44 -6.81
CA GLY A 254 -0.10 11.70 -5.87
C GLY A 254 -1.54 12.20 -5.77
N HIS A 255 -2.41 11.34 -5.24
CA HIS A 255 -3.78 11.70 -4.90
C HIS A 255 -4.34 10.76 -3.82
N THR A 256 -5.54 11.06 -3.31
CA THR A 256 -6.25 10.19 -2.36
C THR A 256 -7.37 9.43 -3.07
N SER A 257 -7.27 8.10 -3.10
CA SER A 257 -8.30 7.21 -3.61
C SER A 257 -8.12 5.79 -3.05
N SER A 258 -9.07 4.90 -3.29
CA SER A 258 -8.94 3.47 -2.93
C SER A 258 -8.15 2.70 -3.99
N THR A 259 -7.27 1.82 -3.54
CA THR A 259 -6.50 0.88 -4.38
C THR A 259 -6.99 -0.56 -4.18
N GLN A 260 -6.45 -1.49 -4.96
CA GLN A 260 -6.67 -2.93 -4.83
C GLN A 260 -6.22 -3.50 -3.47
N HIS A 261 -5.43 -2.74 -2.70
CA HIS A 261 -4.89 -3.14 -1.40
C HIS A 261 -5.64 -2.53 -0.20
N SER A 262 -6.56 -1.61 -0.45
CA SER A 262 -7.17 -0.76 0.60
C SER A 262 -8.57 -1.17 1.03
N GLU A 263 -9.10 -2.30 0.54
CA GLU A 263 -10.46 -2.77 0.85
C GLU A 263 -11.61 -1.76 0.60
N GLY A 264 -11.35 -0.71 -0.17
CA GLY A 264 -12.31 0.36 -0.47
C GLY A 264 -12.04 1.67 0.26
N GLU A 265 -11.14 1.68 1.24
CA GLU A 265 -10.73 2.87 1.97
C GLU A 265 -9.76 3.73 1.14
N ALA A 266 -9.90 5.05 1.26
CA ALA A 266 -9.10 5.98 0.47
C ALA A 266 -7.88 6.46 1.26
N PHE A 267 -6.70 6.34 0.67
CA PHE A 267 -5.44 6.83 1.26
C PHE A 267 -4.60 7.52 0.18
N TYR A 268 -3.64 8.33 0.60
CA TYR A 268 -2.76 9.03 -0.33
C TYR A 268 -1.67 8.09 -0.87
N HIS A 269 -1.49 8.08 -2.19
CA HIS A 269 -0.46 7.32 -2.89
C HIS A 269 -0.03 8.03 -4.16
N TYR A 270 1.17 7.69 -4.65
CA TYR A 270 1.69 8.16 -5.91
C TYR A 270 1.25 7.29 -7.08
N HIS A 271 1.23 7.90 -8.26
CA HIS A 271 1.15 7.22 -9.54
C HIS A 271 2.39 7.54 -10.38
N ILE A 272 2.80 6.58 -11.22
CA ILE A 272 3.62 6.91 -12.39
C ILE A 272 2.85 7.97 -13.20
N ILE A 273 3.45 9.15 -13.39
CA ILE A 273 2.82 10.23 -14.15
C ILE A 273 2.79 9.85 -15.63
N ASN A 274 1.63 9.94 -16.27
CA ASN A 274 1.45 9.63 -17.69
C ASN A 274 1.97 10.76 -18.62
N GLU A 275 3.25 11.10 -18.47
CA GLU A 275 3.94 12.13 -19.25
C GLU A 275 5.22 11.58 -19.87
N TYR A 276 5.41 11.87 -21.17
CA TYR A 276 6.57 11.40 -21.90
C TYR A 276 7.82 12.22 -21.59
N TYR A 277 8.84 11.52 -21.08
CA TYR A 277 10.21 11.98 -20.95
C TYR A 277 11.01 11.64 -22.22
N LEU A 278 11.83 12.58 -22.72
CA LEU A 278 12.56 12.45 -24.00
C LEU A 278 11.69 12.02 -25.20
N GLY A 279 10.37 12.23 -25.12
CA GLY A 279 9.40 11.91 -26.17
C GLY A 279 9.00 10.44 -26.28
N THR A 280 9.63 9.53 -25.53
CA THR A 280 9.36 8.07 -25.62
C THR A 280 9.28 7.35 -24.28
N LEU A 281 9.94 7.84 -23.24
CA LEU A 281 10.02 7.18 -21.94
C LEU A 281 8.92 7.68 -21.00
N ILE A 282 8.54 6.86 -20.02
CA ILE A 282 7.71 7.26 -18.88
C ILE A 282 8.56 7.04 -17.63
N VAL A 283 8.95 8.09 -16.92
CA VAL A 283 9.76 7.95 -15.68
C VAL A 283 8.88 7.46 -14.54
N LEU A 284 9.38 6.52 -13.72
CA LEU A 284 8.64 6.03 -12.55
C LEU A 284 8.33 7.17 -11.57
N PHE A 285 9.35 7.96 -11.24
CA PHE A 285 9.21 9.12 -10.34
C PHE A 285 10.26 10.20 -10.63
N GLY A 286 9.86 11.27 -11.34
CA GLY A 286 10.74 12.39 -11.74
C GLY A 286 10.39 13.73 -11.09
N VAL A 287 9.71 13.69 -9.95
CA VAL A 287 9.18 14.86 -9.23
C VAL A 287 9.68 14.88 -7.79
N ASP A 288 9.25 15.87 -7.01
CA ASP A 288 9.55 15.96 -5.58
C ASP A 288 8.62 15.03 -4.78
N LEU A 289 9.12 14.48 -3.68
CA LEU A 289 8.34 13.74 -2.69
C LEU A 289 7.41 14.69 -1.92
N GLN A 290 6.18 14.28 -1.65
CA GLN A 290 5.18 15.03 -0.89
C GLN A 290 5.21 14.70 0.62
N GLY A 291 5.88 13.64 1.06
CA GLY A 291 6.11 13.30 2.47
C GLY A 291 7.48 13.72 3.00
N THR A 292 7.85 13.18 4.16
CA THR A 292 9.19 13.36 4.76
C THR A 292 10.09 12.18 4.41
N PRO A 293 11.14 12.34 3.59
CA PRO A 293 11.96 11.22 3.15
C PRO A 293 12.82 10.63 4.28
N ASN A 294 12.84 9.29 4.33
CA ASN A 294 13.74 8.48 5.13
C ASN A 294 14.97 8.06 4.32
N GLY A 295 16.01 7.60 5.02
CA GLY A 295 17.22 7.10 4.38
C GLY A 295 17.03 5.67 3.86
N ILE A 296 17.64 5.38 2.71
CA ILE A 296 17.84 4.02 2.21
C ILE A 296 19.33 3.70 2.31
N PHE A 297 19.69 2.70 3.10
CA PHE A 297 21.08 2.37 3.47
C PHE A 297 21.52 1.00 2.96
#